data_AF-A0A2N2E575-F1
#
_entry.id   AF-A0A2N2E575-F1
#
_cell.length_a   1.000
_cell.length_b   1.000
_cell.length_c   1.000
_cell.angle_alpha   90.00
_cell.angle_beta   90.00
_cell.angle_gamma   90.00
#
_symmetry.space_group_name_H-M   'P 1'
#
loop_
_entity.id
_entity.type
_entity.pdbx_description
1 polymer ?
#
loop_
_entity_poly.entity_id
_entity_poly.type
_entity_poly.pdbx_seq_one_letter_code
_entity_poly.pdbx_strand_id
1 'polypeptide(L)'
;MFAAVEKVLEKEVRPYLKEHYGNVVLLGVNDGVVRIKLTGQCKHCPSAKFTVEDVIEKALKSNIEGITKVVLENEVSAELLDIARKILSKKDG
;
A
#
# COMPACT_ATOMS: atom_id res chain seq x y z
N MET A 1 -4.23 14.20 -11.76
CA MET A 1 -4.68 13.31 -10.66
C MET A 1 -3.58 13.04 -9.64
N PHE A 2 -2.34 12.71 -10.05
CA PHE A 2 -1.22 12.42 -9.16
C PHE A 2 -0.99 13.47 -8.05
N ALA A 3 -0.86 14.75 -8.41
CA ALA A 3 -0.60 15.82 -7.44
C ALA A 3 -1.72 16.01 -6.38
N ALA A 4 -2.98 15.72 -6.73
CA ALA A 4 -4.09 15.79 -5.78
C ALA A 4 -3.97 14.66 -4.74
N VAL A 5 -3.70 13.44 -5.19
CA VAL A 5 -3.47 12.28 -4.33
C VAL A 5 -2.28 12.54 -3.39
N GLU A 6 -1.17 13.04 -3.93
CA GLU A 6 0.02 13.34 -3.14
C GLU A 6 -0.24 14.38 -2.05
N LYS A 7 -1.04 15.41 -2.35
CA LYS A 7 -1.43 16.45 -1.38
C LYS A 7 -2.29 15.90 -0.24
N VAL A 8 -3.23 15.00 -0.53
CA VAL A 8 -4.04 14.32 0.50
C VAL A 8 -3.17 13.42 1.37
N LEU A 9 -2.29 12.63 0.73
CA LEU A 9 -1.34 11.78 1.44
C LEU A 9 -0.43 12.59 2.36
N GLU A 10 0.05 13.76 1.93
CA GLU A 10 0.92 14.61 2.74
C GLU A 10 0.21 15.23 3.95
N LYS A 11 -1.04 15.66 3.78
CA LYS A 11 -1.79 16.36 4.81
C LYS A 11 -2.45 15.45 5.84
N GLU A 12 -2.99 14.31 5.40
CA GLU A 12 -3.80 13.45 6.27
C GLU A 12 -3.08 12.17 6.66
N VAL A 13 -2.32 11.57 5.73
CA VAL A 13 -1.76 10.22 5.92
C VAL A 13 -0.35 10.26 6.51
N ARG A 14 0.55 11.08 5.96
CA ARG A 14 1.94 11.20 6.43
C ARG A 14 2.08 11.62 7.90
N PRO A 15 1.31 12.58 8.47
CA PRO A 15 1.42 12.89 9.89
C PRO A 15 1.05 11.69 10.77
N TYR A 16 -0.06 11.01 10.47
CA TYR A 16 -0.49 9.80 11.18
C TYR A 16 0.57 8.69 11.11
N LEU A 17 1.12 8.45 9.92
CA LEU A 17 2.16 7.42 9.75
C LEU A 17 3.47 7.78 10.47
N LYS A 18 3.85 9.07 10.51
CA LYS A 18 5.05 9.52 11.22
C LYS A 18 4.98 9.25 12.73
N GLU A 19 3.82 9.40 13.35
CA GLU A 19 3.61 9.03 14.76
C GLU A 19 3.89 7.55 15.03
N HIS A 20 3.65 6.70 14.02
CA HIS A 20 3.92 5.27 14.06
C HIS A 20 5.27 4.87 13.43
N TYR A 21 6.20 5.82 13.25
CA TYR A 21 7.50 5.59 12.59
C TYR A 21 7.38 4.93 11.20
N GLY A 22 6.29 5.21 10.50
CA GLY A 22 6.00 4.79 9.14
C GLY A 22 5.98 5.96 8.18
N ASN A 23 5.94 5.64 6.89
CA ASN A 23 5.70 6.63 5.83
C ASN A 23 5.07 5.93 4.61
N VAL A 24 4.50 6.70 3.68
CA VAL A 24 3.90 6.20 2.45
C VAL A 24 4.46 6.93 1.23
N VAL A 25 4.72 6.16 0.18
CA VAL A 25 5.16 6.67 -1.12
C VAL A 25 4.10 6.35 -2.15
N LEU A 26 3.71 7.34 -2.94
CA LEU A 26 2.82 7.16 -4.09
C LEU A 26 3.63 6.61 -5.26
N LEU A 27 3.24 5.45 -5.78
CA LEU A 27 3.89 4.81 -6.94
C LEU A 27 3.23 5.23 -8.24
N GLY A 28 1.91 5.43 -8.23
CA GLY A 28 1.17 5.83 -9.42
C GLY A 28 -0.33 5.81 -9.22
N VAL A 29 -1.04 6.40 -10.18
CA VAL A 29 -2.50 6.41 -10.25
C VAL A 29 -2.90 6.00 -11.67
N ASN A 30 -3.71 4.96 -11.81
CA ASN A 30 -4.15 4.45 -13.11
C ASN A 30 -5.59 3.95 -13.01
N ASP A 31 -6.48 4.43 -13.89
CA ASP A 31 -7.90 4.02 -13.94
C ASP A 31 -8.64 4.08 -12.59
N GLY A 32 -8.36 5.12 -11.80
CA GLY A 32 -8.93 5.29 -10.45
C GLY A 32 -8.31 4.38 -9.39
N VAL A 33 -7.32 3.55 -9.75
CA VAL A 33 -6.55 2.72 -8.83
C VAL A 33 -5.27 3.45 -8.43
N VAL A 34 -5.11 3.70 -7.13
CA VAL A 34 -3.93 4.32 -6.54
C VAL A 34 -3.00 3.23 -6.02
N ARG A 35 -1.75 3.22 -6.50
CA ARG A 35 -0.70 2.32 -6.02
C ARG A 35 0.20 3.05 -5.05
N ILE A 36 0.35 2.51 -3.85
CA ILE A 36 1.18 3.09 -2.79
C ILE A 36 2.09 2.04 -2.18
N LYS A 37 3.20 2.50 -1.61
CA LYS A 37 4.17 1.68 -0.91
C LYS A 37 4.34 2.21 0.51
N LEU A 38 4.07 1.36 1.49
CA LEU A 38 4.40 1.68 2.88
C LEU A 38 5.91 1.51 3.10
N THR A 39 6.47 2.40 3.90
CA THR A 39 7.89 2.46 4.24
C THR A 39 8.02 2.65 5.76
N GLY A 40 9.19 2.34 6.32
CA GLY A 40 9.42 2.38 7.77
C GLY A 40 8.88 1.15 8.51
N GLN A 41 8.62 1.32 9.81
CA GLN A 41 8.28 0.21 10.72
C GLN A 41 6.90 -0.41 10.43
N CYS A 42 6.00 0.33 9.77
CA CYS A 42 4.70 -0.17 9.33
C CYS A 42 4.78 -1.31 8.30
N LYS A 43 5.92 -1.56 7.64
CA LYS A 43 6.07 -2.68 6.69
C LYS A 43 5.89 -4.06 7.34
N HIS A 44 6.21 -4.19 8.63
CA HIS A 44 6.35 -5.50 9.30
C HIS A 44 5.17 -5.89 10.20
N CYS A 45 4.15 -5.04 10.36
CA CYS A 45 3.00 -5.37 11.20
C CYS A 45 1.84 -5.90 10.33
N PRO A 46 1.59 -7.23 10.28
CA PRO A 46 0.55 -7.81 9.43
C PRO A 46 -0.87 -7.31 9.79
N SER A 47 -1.11 -6.99 11.07
CA SER A 47 -2.38 -6.41 11.51
C SER A 47 -2.55 -4.93 11.12
N ALA A 48 -1.47 -4.18 10.91
CA ALA A 48 -1.55 -2.75 10.59
C ALA A 48 -1.83 -2.48 9.10
N LYS A 49 -1.56 -3.45 8.21
CA LYS A 49 -1.75 -3.28 6.76
C LYS A 49 -3.19 -2.98 6.38
N PHE A 50 -4.14 -3.73 6.92
CA PHE A 50 -5.56 -3.56 6.59
C PHE A 50 -6.11 -2.23 7.11
N THR A 51 -5.78 -1.86 8.34
CA THR A 51 -6.24 -0.61 8.94
C THR A 51 -5.67 0.60 8.21
N VAL A 52 -4.39 0.58 7.86
CA VAL A 52 -3.75 1.71 7.16
C VAL A 52 -4.25 1.83 5.72
N GLU A 53 -4.44 0.71 5.01
CA GLU A 53 -5.01 0.75 3.65
C GLU A 53 -6.42 1.33 3.63
N ASP A 54 -7.29 0.91 4.55
CA ASP A 54 -8.67 1.41 4.67
C ASP A 54 -8.73 2.91 5.00
N VAL A 55 -7.87 3.37 5.93
CA VAL A 55 -7.77 4.80 6.26
C VAL A 55 -7.34 5.62 5.04
N ILE A 56 -6.33 5.16 4.30
CA ILE A 56 -5.83 5.86 3.11
C ILE A 56 -6.89 5.84 2.01
N GLU A 57 -7.56 4.71 1.80
CA GLU A 57 -8.60 4.59 0.79
C GLU A 57 -9.78 5.52 1.08
N LYS A 58 -10.25 5.57 2.33
CA LYS A 58 -11.32 6.49 2.73
C LYS A 58 -10.93 7.96 2.55
N ALA A 59 -9.72 8.34 2.98
CA ALA A 59 -9.23 9.70 2.83
C ALA A 59 -9.17 10.11 1.35
N LEU A 60 -8.66 9.23 0.48
CA LEU A 60 -8.54 9.49 -0.95
C LEU A 60 -9.90 9.56 -1.65
N LYS A 61 -10.81 8.61 -1.36
CA LYS A 61 -12.17 8.61 -1.92
C LYS A 61 -12.99 9.81 -1.48
N SER A 62 -12.81 10.29 -0.25
CA SER A 62 -13.54 11.44 0.28
C SER A 62 -13.06 12.79 -0.26
N ASN A 63 -11.78 12.88 -0.68
CA ASN A 63 -11.19 14.12 -1.17
C ASN A 63 -11.11 14.20 -2.71
N ILE A 64 -11.15 13.06 -3.41
CA ILE A 64 -10.89 12.99 -4.85
C ILE A 64 -11.91 12.07 -5.52
N GLU A 65 -12.81 12.68 -6.29
CA GLU A 65 -13.72 11.94 -7.16
C GLU A 65 -12.96 11.19 -8.26
N GLY A 66 -13.36 9.94 -8.52
CA GLY A 66 -12.73 9.06 -9.50
C GLY A 66 -11.71 8.06 -8.94
N ILE A 67 -11.45 8.08 -7.63
CA ILE A 67 -10.68 7.01 -6.98
C ILE A 67 -11.60 5.85 -6.63
N THR A 68 -11.30 4.67 -7.17
CA THR A 68 -12.09 3.45 -7.00
C THR A 68 -11.45 2.51 -6.00
N LYS A 69 -10.11 2.45 -5.99
CA LYS A 69 -9.37 1.48 -5.18
C LYS A 69 -7.97 1.97 -4.80
N VAL A 70 -7.49 1.59 -3.63
CA VAL A 70 -6.08 1.71 -3.22
C VAL A 70 -5.44 0.32 -3.15
N VAL A 71 -4.20 0.20 -3.61
CA VAL A 71 -3.43 -1.05 -3.56
C VAL A 71 -2.07 -0.78 -2.92
N LEU A 72 -1.80 -1.48 -1.83
CA LEU A 72 -0.47 -1.57 -1.24
C LEU A 72 0.44 -2.48 -2.05
N GLU A 73 1.48 -1.91 -2.63
CA GLU A 73 2.54 -2.69 -3.27
C GLU A 73 3.50 -3.20 -2.19
N ASN A 74 3.27 -4.44 -1.75
CA ASN A 74 4.20 -5.16 -0.91
C ASN A 74 5.29 -5.77 -1.77
N GLU A 75 6.54 -5.45 -1.47
CA GLU A 75 7.71 -6.13 -2.03
C GLU A 75 7.76 -7.55 -1.46
N VAL A 76 7.06 -8.49 -2.09
CA VAL A 76 7.50 -9.88 -2.03
C VAL A 76 8.51 -10.02 -3.15
N SER A 77 9.79 -10.19 -2.82
CA SER A 77 10.82 -10.46 -3.83
C SER A 77 10.33 -11.60 -4.72
N ALA A 78 10.40 -11.39 -6.03
CA ALA A 78 10.02 -12.40 -7.02
C ALA A 78 10.71 -13.75 -6.75
N GLU A 79 11.92 -13.70 -6.20
CA GLU A 79 12.69 -14.86 -5.74
C GLU A 79 12.00 -15.65 -4.61
N LEU A 80 11.39 -14.97 -3.63
CA LEU A 80 10.66 -15.64 -2.55
C LEU A 80 9.38 -16.32 -3.08
N LEU A 81 8.71 -15.70 -4.05
CA LEU A 81 7.54 -16.29 -4.74
C LEU A 81 7.94 -17.50 -5.58
N ASP A 82 9.10 -17.46 -6.24
CA ASP A 82 9.64 -18.58 -7.00
C ASP A 82 9.96 -19.77 -6.08
N ILE A 83 10.62 -19.50 -4.95
CA ILE A 83 10.93 -20.52 -3.94
C ILE A 83 9.65 -21.14 -3.38
N ALA A 84 8.65 -20.32 -3.00
CA ALA A 84 7.37 -20.81 -2.50
C ALA A 84 6.63 -21.69 -3.52
N ARG A 85 6.62 -21.30 -4.80
CA ARG A 85 6.02 -22.11 -5.88
C ARG A 85 6.70 -23.46 -6.07
N LYS A 86 8.04 -23.49 -5.97
CA LYS A 86 8.83 -24.73 -6.06
C LYS A 86 8.56 -25.68 -4.89
N ILE A 87 8.41 -25.16 -3.67
CA ILE A 87 8.06 -25.95 -2.50
C ILE A 87 6.65 -26.54 -2.65
N LEU A 88 5.66 -25.73 -3.04
CA LEU A 88 4.27 -26.16 -3.21
C LEU A 88 4.06 -27.11 -4.40
N SER A 89 4.90 -27.04 -5.45
CA SER A 89 4.81 -27.93 -6.61
C SER A 89 5.42 -29.31 -6.37
N LYS A 90 6.08 -29.54 -5.23
CA LYS A 90 6.62 -30.85 -4.87
C LYS A 90 5.49 -31.71 -4.27
N LYS A 91 4.57 -32.14 -5.14
CA LYS A 91 3.59 -33.18 -4.83
C LYS A 91 4.37 -34.48 -4.57
N ASP A 92 4.09 -35.09 -3.41
CA ASP A 92 4.58 -36.40 -2.97
C ASP A 92 4.79 -37.39 -4.13
N GLY A 93 6.00 -37.92 -4.19
CA GLY A 93 6.33 -39.15 -4.92
C GLY A 93 6.73 -40.21 -3.92
#